data_AF-A0A815C9C4-F1
#
_entry.id   AF-A0A815C9C4-F1
#
_cell.length_a   1.000
_cell.length_b   1.000
_cell.length_c   1.000
_cell.angle_alpha   90.00
_cell.angle_beta   90.00
_cell.angle_gamma   90.00
#
_symmetry.space_group_name_H-M   'P 1'
#
loop_
_entity.id
_entity.type
_entity.pdbx_description
1 polymer ?
#
loop_
_entity_poly.entity_id
_entity_poly.type
_entity_poly.pdbx_seq_one_letter_code
_entity_poly.pdbx_strand_id
1 'polypeptide(L)'
;MITSDELPSIPIAASKDLQISNHEDSCTLSNHKQMKTINYMESQFENPIHAYGFNDRVTQQKVLLEQANAIDNRIYGTVKLYSIGLHKQVKIRLTTDNWISSKEFYATYIPDSYDDSYDRFSFILEIDRDRICAGNNIQFCICYESSNGLEYWDNNNEENYRFNCLLRTIPDDSI
;
A
#
# COMPACT_ATOMS: atom_id res chain seq x y z
N MET A 1 31.64 47.45 34.97
CA MET A 1 32.94 46.88 34.53
C MET A 1 33.21 45.68 35.40
N ILE A 2 32.92 44.48 34.89
CA ILE A 2 33.28 43.21 35.54
C ILE A 2 34.41 42.63 34.69
N THR A 3 35.50 42.32 35.37
CA THR A 3 36.80 41.90 34.84
C THR A 3 36.75 40.49 34.26
N SER A 4 37.52 40.33 33.19
CA SER A 4 37.80 39.16 32.36
C SER A 4 37.86 37.81 33.09
N ASP A 5 37.06 36.87 32.61
CA ASP A 5 37.14 35.44 32.89
C ASP A 5 38.53 34.90 32.48
N GLU A 6 39.33 34.54 33.47
CA GLU A 6 40.53 33.75 33.24
C GLU A 6 40.12 32.29 33.04
N LEU A 7 40.34 31.76 31.84
CA LEU A 7 39.98 30.38 31.50
C LEU A 7 40.80 29.39 32.34
N PRO A 8 40.19 28.30 32.82
CA PRO A 8 40.87 27.32 33.65
C PRO A 8 42.01 26.65 32.87
N SER A 9 43.20 26.59 33.48
CA SER A 9 44.36 25.90 32.91
C SER A 9 44.23 24.39 33.12
N ILE A 10 44.36 23.65 32.02
CA ILE A 10 44.23 22.20 31.99
C ILE A 10 45.45 21.57 32.70
N PRO A 11 45.25 20.66 33.68
CA PRO A 11 46.35 19.96 34.35
C PRO A 11 47.17 19.11 33.36
N ILE A 12 48.49 19.03 33.56
CA ILE A 12 49.42 18.27 32.69
C ILE A 12 49.03 16.78 32.56
N ALA A 13 48.29 16.24 33.53
CA ALA A 13 47.75 14.89 33.45
C ALA A 13 46.73 14.72 32.30
N ALA A 14 45.93 15.74 32.00
CA ALA A 14 44.93 15.70 30.94
C ALA A 14 45.51 15.90 29.53
N SER A 15 46.71 16.48 29.40
CA SER A 15 47.43 16.53 28.11
C SER A 15 48.20 15.25 27.79
N LYS A 16 48.30 14.30 28.73
CA LYS A 16 48.91 12.98 28.50
C LYS A 16 47.96 11.99 27.83
N ASP A 17 46.64 12.23 27.93
CA ASP A 17 45.60 11.44 27.25
C ASP A 17 45.36 11.89 25.79
N LEU A 18 46.10 12.90 25.31
CA LEU A 18 45.99 13.46 23.96
C LEU A 18 47.12 13.06 23.01
N GLN A 19 47.88 12.01 23.33
CA GLN A 19 48.75 11.39 22.34
C GLN A 19 48.00 10.30 21.60
N ILE A 20 47.49 10.68 20.43
CA ILE A 20 47.12 9.78 19.34
C ILE A 20 48.38 8.98 18.99
N SER A 21 48.55 7.82 19.61
CA SER A 21 49.39 6.79 19.04
C SER A 21 48.65 6.25 17.82
N ASN A 22 49.18 6.55 16.63
CA ASN A 22 48.87 5.81 15.42
C ASN A 22 49.32 4.35 15.64
N HIS A 23 48.45 3.57 16.26
CA HIS A 23 48.52 2.12 16.25
C HIS A 23 47.08 1.60 16.30
N GLU A 24 46.83 0.69 15.36
CA GLU A 24 45.56 0.06 15.04
C GLU A 24 44.94 -0.59 16.28
N ASP A 25 44.01 0.09 16.95
CA ASP A 25 43.07 -0.54 17.87
C ASP A 25 41.65 -0.15 17.47
N SER A 26 41.04 -1.13 16.79
CA SER A 26 39.70 -1.14 16.23
C SER A 26 38.63 -1.04 17.33
N CYS A 27 38.18 0.17 17.64
CA CYS A 27 37.01 0.40 18.48
C CYS A 27 36.02 1.37 17.81
N THR A 28 35.37 0.91 16.73
CA THR A 28 34.12 1.49 16.23
C THR A 28 33.19 0.38 15.73
N LEU A 29 32.65 -0.42 16.65
CA LEU A 29 31.38 -1.11 16.38
C LEU A 29 30.25 -0.09 16.49
N SER A 30 30.15 0.82 15.53
CA SER A 30 28.87 1.45 15.27
C SER A 30 28.03 0.42 14.52
N ASN A 31 27.17 -0.27 15.26
CA ASN A 31 26.08 -1.04 14.68
C ASN A 31 25.04 -0.08 14.09
N HIS A 32 25.44 0.81 13.18
CA HIS A 32 24.50 1.55 12.36
C HIS A 32 23.91 0.56 11.37
N LYS A 33 22.78 -0.05 11.76
CA LYS A 33 21.99 -0.88 10.88
C LYS A 33 21.71 -0.05 9.62
N GLN A 34 22.26 -0.49 8.48
CA GLN A 34 22.07 0.23 7.23
C GLN A 34 20.58 0.28 6.94
N MET A 35 20.08 1.46 6.55
CA MET A 35 18.67 1.71 6.30
C MET A 35 18.48 1.92 4.81
N LYS A 36 17.44 1.34 4.23
CA LYS A 36 17.03 1.58 2.84
C LYS A 36 15.63 2.17 2.78
N THR A 37 15.43 3.04 1.79
CA THR A 37 14.11 3.60 1.49
C THR A 37 13.46 2.78 0.38
N ILE A 38 12.21 2.39 0.59
CA ILE A 38 11.42 1.68 -0.42
C ILE A 38 10.09 2.38 -0.65
N ASN A 39 9.56 2.27 -1.87
CA ASN A 39 8.18 2.64 -2.16
C ASN A 39 7.22 1.57 -1.63
N TYR A 40 6.07 2.00 -1.14
CA TYR A 40 4.95 1.13 -0.80
C TYR A 40 3.63 1.83 -1.12
N MET A 41 2.55 1.07 -1.16
CA MET A 41 1.21 1.57 -1.40
C MET A 41 0.38 1.50 -0.12
N GLU A 42 -0.35 2.56 0.18
CA GLU A 42 -1.27 2.63 1.32
C GLU A 42 -2.69 2.95 0.84
N SER A 43 -3.67 2.13 1.27
CA SER A 43 -5.09 2.32 0.95
C SER A 43 -5.62 3.60 1.58
N GLN A 44 -6.42 4.36 0.83
CA GLN A 44 -7.05 5.61 1.27
C GLN A 44 -8.57 5.48 1.42
N PHE A 45 -9.04 4.28 1.78
CA PHE A 45 -10.46 3.96 1.98
C PHE A 45 -10.61 3.05 3.19
N GLU A 46 -11.78 3.13 3.85
CA GLU A 46 -12.14 2.18 4.90
C GLU A 46 -12.37 0.80 4.27
N ASN A 47 -11.90 -0.26 4.93
CA ASN A 47 -12.08 -1.62 4.45
C ASN A 47 -13.59 -1.93 4.33
N PRO A 48 -14.15 -2.12 3.11
CA PRO A 48 -15.60 -2.12 2.92
C PRO A 48 -16.34 -3.24 3.68
N ILE A 49 -15.70 -4.39 3.90
CA ILE A 49 -16.26 -5.50 4.69
C ILE A 49 -16.53 -5.13 6.15
N HIS A 50 -15.80 -4.15 6.71
CA HIS A 50 -15.99 -3.69 8.09
C HIS A 50 -17.05 -2.59 8.21
N ALA A 51 -17.45 -1.97 7.10
CA ALA A 51 -18.45 -0.92 7.11
C ALA A 51 -19.87 -1.50 7.33
N TYR A 52 -20.68 -0.74 8.06
CA TYR A 52 -22.03 -1.14 8.45
C TYR A 52 -22.90 -1.54 7.24
N GLY A 53 -23.69 -2.61 7.40
CA GLY A 53 -24.62 -3.06 6.37
C GLY A 53 -23.95 -3.52 5.07
N PHE A 54 -22.71 -4.00 5.11
CA PHE A 54 -21.97 -4.44 3.91
C PHE A 54 -22.79 -5.35 2.99
N ASN A 55 -23.40 -6.42 3.53
CA ASN A 55 -24.20 -7.35 2.74
C ASN A 55 -25.44 -6.69 2.11
N ASP A 56 -26.12 -5.78 2.83
CA ASP A 56 -27.26 -5.05 2.29
C ASP A 56 -26.84 -4.16 1.13
N ARG A 57 -25.67 -3.51 1.25
CA ARG A 57 -25.10 -2.71 0.16
C ARG A 57 -24.69 -3.59 -1.03
N VAL A 58 -24.11 -4.77 -0.82
CA VAL A 58 -23.86 -5.74 -1.91
C VAL A 58 -25.16 -6.13 -2.60
N THR A 59 -26.23 -6.40 -1.85
CA THR A 59 -27.54 -6.75 -2.42
C THR A 59 -28.14 -5.60 -3.25
N GLN A 60 -27.94 -4.36 -2.83
CA GLN A 60 -28.44 -3.17 -3.53
C GLN A 60 -27.61 -2.85 -4.79
N GLN A 61 -26.28 -2.77 -4.65
CA GLN A 61 -25.35 -2.34 -5.70
C GLN A 61 -24.88 -3.49 -6.61
N LYS A 62 -25.20 -4.73 -6.25
CA LYS A 62 -24.88 -6.00 -6.94
C LYS A 62 -23.42 -6.41 -6.92
N VAL A 63 -22.50 -5.48 -6.76
CA VAL A 63 -21.07 -5.74 -6.63
C VAL A 63 -20.49 -4.76 -5.63
N LEU A 64 -19.61 -5.24 -4.75
CA LEU A 64 -18.75 -4.38 -3.93
C LEU A 64 -17.38 -5.02 -3.73
N LEU A 65 -16.35 -4.19 -3.61
CA LEU A 65 -15.08 -4.62 -3.02
C LEU A 65 -15.34 -5.17 -1.62
N GLU A 66 -14.80 -6.33 -1.30
CA GLU A 66 -14.82 -6.88 0.05
C GLU A 66 -13.58 -6.39 0.82
N GLN A 67 -12.40 -6.54 0.23
CA GLN A 67 -11.13 -6.01 0.75
C GLN A 67 -10.09 -5.87 -0.37
N ALA A 68 -9.11 -4.99 -0.17
CA ALA A 68 -7.92 -4.93 -1.02
C ALA A 68 -6.68 -4.55 -0.21
N ASN A 69 -5.55 -5.16 -0.55
CA ASN A 69 -4.25 -4.93 0.07
C ASN A 69 -3.17 -4.83 -1.00
N ALA A 70 -2.14 -4.04 -0.76
CA ALA A 70 -1.05 -3.85 -1.70
C ALA A 70 0.27 -4.42 -1.17
N ILE A 71 0.99 -5.13 -2.04
CA ILE A 71 2.32 -5.66 -1.77
C ILE A 71 3.18 -5.39 -3.01
N ASP A 72 4.33 -4.75 -2.81
CA ASP A 72 5.23 -4.29 -3.88
C ASP A 72 4.50 -3.45 -4.94
N ASN A 73 4.41 -3.96 -6.17
CA ASN A 73 3.75 -3.32 -7.32
C ASN A 73 2.41 -3.98 -7.68
N ARG A 74 1.81 -4.69 -6.72
CA ARG A 74 0.56 -5.43 -6.93
C ARG A 74 -0.49 -5.06 -5.88
N ILE A 75 -1.74 -4.99 -6.33
CA ILE A 75 -2.90 -4.90 -5.46
C ILE A 75 -3.68 -6.21 -5.56
N TYR A 76 -3.93 -6.84 -4.42
CA TYR A 76 -4.71 -8.05 -4.28
C TYR A 76 -6.05 -7.68 -3.66
N GLY A 77 -7.14 -8.24 -4.15
CA GLY A 77 -8.43 -8.00 -3.52
C GLY A 77 -9.44 -9.09 -3.77
N THR A 78 -10.48 -9.06 -2.96
CA THR A 78 -11.68 -9.87 -3.12
C THR A 78 -12.88 -8.97 -3.34
N VAL A 79 -13.81 -9.41 -4.17
CA VAL A 79 -15.05 -8.73 -4.53
C VAL A 79 -16.19 -9.65 -4.15
N LYS A 80 -17.23 -9.10 -3.53
CA LYS A 80 -18.47 -9.82 -3.22
C LYS A 80 -19.57 -9.37 -4.19
N LEU A 81 -20.23 -10.34 -4.81
CA LEU A 81 -21.28 -10.13 -5.80
C LEU A 81 -22.60 -10.66 -5.26
N TYR A 82 -23.70 -9.97 -5.54
CA TYR A 82 -25.03 -10.55 -5.43
C TYR A 82 -25.31 -11.40 -6.67
N SER A 83 -25.69 -12.66 -6.48
CA SER A 83 -25.83 -13.64 -7.54
C SER A 83 -27.16 -13.49 -8.30
N ILE A 84 -27.10 -13.04 -9.57
CA ILE A 84 -28.28 -12.80 -10.44
C ILE A 84 -28.34 -13.79 -11.63
N GLY A 85 -27.38 -14.71 -11.74
CA GLY A 85 -27.29 -15.65 -12.86
C GLY A 85 -26.03 -16.49 -12.82
N LEU A 86 -25.90 -17.47 -13.72
CA LEU A 86 -24.75 -18.37 -13.79
C LEU A 86 -23.52 -17.70 -14.43
N HIS A 87 -23.73 -16.97 -15.53
CA HIS A 87 -22.65 -16.26 -16.20
C HIS A 87 -22.41 -14.91 -15.55
N LYS A 88 -21.19 -14.72 -15.05
CA LYS A 88 -20.76 -13.52 -14.36
C LYS A 88 -19.38 -13.15 -14.87
N GLN A 89 -19.19 -11.89 -15.18
CA GLN A 89 -17.87 -11.36 -15.47
C GLN A 89 -17.61 -10.16 -14.56
N VAL A 90 -16.46 -10.18 -13.88
CA VAL A 90 -16.04 -9.08 -13.01
C VAL A 90 -14.77 -8.49 -13.61
N LYS A 91 -14.85 -7.20 -13.96
CA LYS A 91 -13.79 -6.40 -14.53
C LYS A 91 -13.35 -5.37 -13.49
N ILE A 92 -12.04 -5.20 -13.31
CA ILE A 92 -11.47 -4.11 -12.52
C ILE A 92 -10.84 -3.15 -13.50
N ARG A 93 -11.27 -1.88 -13.46
CA ARG A 93 -10.69 -0.82 -14.27
C ARG A 93 -9.74 -0.01 -13.39
N LEU A 94 -8.47 0.01 -13.75
CA LEU A 94 -7.37 0.66 -13.04
C LEU A 94 -6.88 1.87 -13.83
N THR A 95 -6.55 2.95 -13.14
CA THR A 95 -5.82 4.10 -13.68
C THR A 95 -4.68 4.50 -12.75
N THR A 96 -3.63 5.10 -13.33
CA THR A 96 -2.51 5.71 -12.60
C THR A 96 -2.30 7.17 -13.02
N ASP A 97 -3.26 7.76 -13.75
CA ASP A 97 -3.14 9.07 -14.39
C ASP A 97 -4.46 9.87 -14.38
N ASN A 98 -5.24 9.72 -13.31
CA ASN A 98 -6.53 10.39 -13.12
C ASN A 98 -7.51 10.14 -14.28
N TRP A 99 -7.63 8.88 -14.71
CA TRP A 99 -8.57 8.42 -15.74
C TRP A 99 -8.32 8.96 -17.15
N ILE A 100 -7.14 9.54 -17.42
CA ILE A 100 -6.71 9.86 -18.80
C ILE A 100 -6.55 8.55 -19.59
N SER A 101 -5.96 7.54 -18.96
CA SER A 101 -5.90 6.18 -19.46
C SER A 101 -6.37 5.17 -18.41
N SER A 102 -6.78 4.00 -18.87
CA SER A 102 -7.16 2.91 -17.97
C SER A 102 -6.76 1.55 -18.52
N LYS A 103 -6.52 0.61 -17.60
CA LYS A 103 -6.20 -0.79 -17.88
C LYS A 103 -7.27 -1.65 -17.21
N GLU A 104 -7.76 -2.64 -17.94
CA GLU A 104 -8.76 -3.57 -17.42
C GLU A 104 -8.12 -4.91 -17.01
N PHE A 105 -8.59 -5.44 -15.89
CA PHE A 105 -8.21 -6.73 -15.34
C PHE A 105 -9.47 -7.56 -15.10
N TYR A 106 -9.37 -8.88 -15.25
CA TYR A 106 -10.49 -9.78 -14.96
C TYR A 106 -10.29 -10.41 -13.59
N ALA A 107 -11.33 -10.37 -12.76
CA ALA A 107 -11.35 -11.13 -11.53
C ALA A 107 -11.69 -12.60 -11.83
N THR A 108 -11.16 -13.49 -11.00
CA THR A 108 -11.39 -14.93 -11.10
C THR A 108 -12.36 -15.36 -10.00
N TYR A 109 -13.36 -16.17 -10.35
CA TYR A 109 -14.28 -16.76 -9.38
C TYR A 109 -13.52 -17.59 -8.35
N ILE A 110 -13.88 -17.44 -7.07
CA ILE A 110 -13.32 -18.26 -6.00
C ILE A 110 -14.21 -19.50 -5.85
N PRO A 111 -13.70 -20.73 -6.08
CA PRO A 111 -14.47 -21.95 -5.93
C PRO A 111 -15.07 -22.09 -4.53
N ASP A 112 -16.28 -22.65 -4.46
CA ASP A 112 -17.01 -22.90 -3.21
C ASP A 112 -17.26 -21.64 -2.34
N SER A 113 -17.15 -20.45 -2.94
CA SER A 113 -17.39 -19.18 -2.23
C SER A 113 -18.86 -18.75 -2.20
N TYR A 114 -19.72 -19.48 -2.91
CA TYR A 114 -21.14 -19.22 -2.96
C TYR A 114 -21.78 -19.44 -1.60
N ASP A 115 -22.38 -18.39 -1.05
CA ASP A 115 -23.04 -18.39 0.26
C ASP A 115 -24.47 -17.89 0.09
N ASP A 116 -25.37 -18.80 -0.31
CA ASP A 116 -26.82 -18.69 -0.57
C ASP A 116 -27.31 -17.61 -1.55
N SER A 117 -26.61 -16.50 -1.67
CA SER A 117 -26.97 -15.34 -2.49
C SER A 117 -25.76 -14.60 -3.03
N TYR A 118 -24.55 -14.94 -2.57
CA TYR A 118 -23.35 -14.17 -2.90
C TYR A 118 -22.24 -15.03 -3.47
N ASP A 119 -21.59 -14.53 -4.50
CA ASP A 119 -20.35 -15.08 -5.05
C ASP A 119 -19.16 -14.23 -4.65
N ARG A 120 -17.97 -14.82 -4.61
CA ARG A 120 -16.72 -14.07 -4.45
C ARG A 120 -15.78 -14.26 -5.62
N PHE A 121 -15.10 -13.18 -5.95
CA PHE A 121 -14.09 -13.14 -6.99
C PHE A 121 -12.81 -12.54 -6.42
N SER A 122 -11.65 -13.07 -6.81
CA SER A 122 -10.34 -12.51 -6.47
C SER A 122 -9.70 -11.86 -7.68
N PHE A 123 -8.94 -10.79 -7.47
CA PHE A 123 -8.17 -10.15 -8.53
C PHE A 123 -6.75 -9.83 -8.06
N ILE A 124 -5.86 -9.66 -9.05
CA ILE A 124 -4.51 -9.14 -8.88
C ILE A 124 -4.32 -8.04 -9.92
N LEU A 125 -4.06 -6.82 -9.46
CA LEU A 125 -3.74 -5.69 -10.33
C LEU A 125 -2.22 -5.54 -10.36
N GLU A 126 -1.61 -5.82 -11.50
CA GLU A 126 -0.19 -5.59 -11.72
C GLU A 126 0.04 -4.19 -12.27
N ILE A 127 0.76 -3.38 -11.50
CA ILE A 127 1.09 -2.00 -11.82
C ILE A 127 2.56 -1.93 -12.25
N ASP A 128 2.83 -1.16 -13.29
CA ASP A 128 4.20 -0.95 -13.78
C ASP A 128 5.04 -0.26 -12.69
N ARG A 129 6.27 -0.73 -12.47
CA ARG A 129 7.09 -0.31 -11.32
C ARG A 129 7.44 1.18 -11.34
N ASP A 130 7.53 1.78 -12.52
CA ASP A 130 7.74 3.22 -12.72
C ASP A 130 6.53 4.06 -12.24
N ARG A 131 5.35 3.46 -12.16
CA ARG A 131 4.15 4.09 -11.58
C ARG A 131 4.11 4.01 -10.06
N ILE A 132 4.93 3.17 -9.43
CA ILE A 132 5.04 3.06 -7.97
C ILE A 132 6.07 4.07 -7.44
N CYS A 133 5.76 5.35 -7.59
CA CYS A 133 6.59 6.46 -7.14
C CYS A 133 5.84 7.31 -6.11
N ALA A 134 6.54 7.74 -5.06
CA ALA A 134 5.97 8.58 -4.02
C ALA A 134 5.20 9.80 -4.59
N GLY A 135 3.97 9.99 -4.12
CA GLY A 135 3.07 11.04 -4.61
C GLY A 135 2.14 10.62 -5.76
N ASN A 136 2.41 9.48 -6.42
CA ASN A 136 1.46 8.92 -7.37
C ASN A 136 0.23 8.36 -6.65
N ASN A 137 -0.91 8.49 -7.31
CA ASN A 137 -2.17 7.93 -6.86
C ASN A 137 -2.65 6.88 -7.88
N ILE A 138 -3.02 5.72 -7.35
CA ILE A 138 -3.54 4.59 -8.12
C ILE A 138 -5.01 4.46 -7.76
N GLN A 139 -5.87 4.39 -8.77
CA GLN A 139 -7.33 4.30 -8.57
C GLN A 139 -7.88 3.10 -9.33
N PHE A 140 -8.85 2.42 -8.75
CA PHE A 140 -9.64 1.45 -9.48
C PHE A 140 -11.11 1.47 -9.10
N CYS A 141 -11.94 0.96 -10.00
CA CYS A 141 -13.35 0.66 -9.79
C CYS A 141 -13.67 -0.73 -10.35
N ILE A 142 -14.82 -1.27 -9.95
CA ILE A 142 -15.23 -2.64 -10.26
C ILE A 142 -16.50 -2.59 -11.10
N CYS A 143 -16.53 -3.37 -12.16
CA CYS A 143 -17.70 -3.59 -13.01
C CYS A 143 -18.08 -5.06 -12.97
N TYR A 144 -19.32 -5.34 -12.58
CA TYR A 144 -19.94 -6.65 -12.73
C TYR A 144 -20.88 -6.62 -13.94
N GLU A 145 -20.53 -7.41 -14.95
CA GLU A 145 -21.38 -7.69 -16.09
C GLU A 145 -22.14 -9.01 -15.85
N SER A 146 -23.47 -8.88 -15.78
CA SER A 146 -24.38 -9.98 -15.53
C SER A 146 -24.83 -10.68 -16.83
N SER A 147 -25.43 -11.86 -16.70
CA SER A 147 -25.81 -12.70 -17.84
C SER A 147 -26.81 -12.07 -18.84
N ASN A 148 -27.51 -11.00 -18.46
CA ASN A 148 -28.45 -10.29 -19.33
C ASN A 148 -27.82 -9.05 -20.02
N GLY A 149 -26.50 -8.84 -19.86
CA GLY A 149 -25.77 -7.70 -20.41
C GLY A 149 -25.87 -6.42 -19.60
N LEU A 150 -26.53 -6.43 -18.43
CA LEU A 150 -26.50 -5.28 -17.52
C LEU A 150 -25.16 -5.21 -16.78
N GLU A 151 -24.65 -3.98 -16.66
CA GLU A 151 -23.46 -3.66 -15.89
C GLU A 151 -23.84 -2.99 -14.56
N TYR A 152 -23.17 -3.44 -13.50
CA TYR A 152 -23.25 -2.86 -12.17
C TYR A 152 -21.87 -2.38 -11.76
N TRP A 153 -21.78 -1.16 -11.24
CA TRP A 153 -20.51 -0.51 -10.94
C TRP A 153 -20.38 -0.26 -9.45
N ASP A 154 -19.21 -0.61 -8.92
CA ASP A 154 -18.72 -0.15 -7.63
C ASP A 154 -17.52 0.78 -7.85
N ASN A 155 -17.80 2.06 -7.74
CA ASN A 155 -16.82 3.15 -7.79
C ASN A 155 -16.65 3.81 -6.42
N ASN A 156 -16.95 3.11 -5.32
CA ASN A 156 -16.84 3.63 -3.95
C ASN A 156 -17.53 5.01 -3.76
N ASN A 157 -18.78 5.13 -4.21
CA ASN A 157 -19.55 6.39 -4.19
C ASN A 157 -18.83 7.54 -4.90
N GLU A 158 -18.41 7.32 -6.14
CA GLU A 158 -17.70 8.30 -7.00
C GLU A 158 -16.25 8.63 -6.56
N GLU A 159 -15.80 8.16 -5.40
CA GLU A 159 -14.43 8.42 -4.93
C GLU A 159 -13.39 7.44 -5.51
N ASN A 160 -13.83 6.29 -6.03
CA ASN A 160 -13.02 5.12 -6.40
C ASN A 160 -12.21 4.53 -5.22
N TYR A 161 -11.60 3.37 -5.46
CA TYR A 161 -10.65 2.79 -4.51
C TYR A 161 -9.26 3.31 -4.80
N ARG A 162 -8.70 4.07 -3.84
CA ARG A 162 -7.41 4.76 -4.02
C ARG A 162 -6.30 4.15 -3.18
N PHE A 163 -5.13 4.00 -3.78
CA PHE A 163 -3.87 3.72 -3.09
C PHE A 163 -2.88 4.86 -3.35
N ASN A 164 -2.28 5.39 -2.28
CA ASN A 164 -1.21 6.37 -2.36
C ASN A 164 0.14 5.66 -2.36
N CYS A 165 1.01 6.05 -3.28
CA CYS A 165 2.40 5.62 -3.26
C CYS A 165 3.19 6.50 -2.28
N LEU A 166 3.86 5.86 -1.32
CA LEU A 166 4.58 6.50 -0.22
C LEU A 166 5.99 5.88 -0.07
N LEU A 167 6.86 6.56 0.67
CA LEU A 167 8.18 6.06 1.04
C LEU A 167 8.18 5.56 2.48
N ARG A 168 8.82 4.41 2.72
CA ARG A 168 9.15 3.95 4.08
C ARG A 168 10.61 3.58 4.16
N THR A 169 11.22 3.87 5.29
CA THR A 169 12.59 3.48 5.59
C THR A 169 12.56 2.17 6.38
N ILE A 170 13.26 1.15 5.89
CA ILE A 170 13.37 -0.15 6.53
C ILE A 170 14.84 -0.52 6.77
N PRO A 171 15.14 -1.38 7.75
CA PRO A 171 16.47 -1.96 7.88
C PRO A 171 16.87 -2.72 6.62
N ASP A 172 18.14 -2.63 6.27
CA ASP A 172 18.73 -3.36 5.16
C ASP A 172 19.40 -4.63 5.69
N ASP A 173 18.66 -5.73 5.70
CA ASP A 173 19.13 -7.04 6.16
C ASP A 173 19.91 -7.81 5.06
N SER A 174 20.43 -7.11 4.04
CA SER A 174 21.11 -7.70 2.87
C SER A 174 22.60 -8.02 3.10
N ILE A 175 23.08 -7.99 4.36
CA ILE A 175 24.50 -8.12 4.75
C ILE A 175 24.71 -9.35 5.62
#